data_AF-A0A926JLA6-F1
#
_entry.id   AF-A0A926JLA6-F1
#
_cell.length_a   1.000
_cell.length_b   1.000
_cell.length_c   1.000
_cell.angle_alpha   90.00
_cell.angle_beta   90.00
_cell.angle_gamma   90.00
#
_symmetry.space_group_name_H-M   'P 1'
#
loop_
_entity.id
_entity.type
_entity.pdbx_description
1 polymer ?
#
loop_
_entity_poly.entity_id
_entity_poly.type
_entity_poly.pdbx_seq_one_letter_code
_entity_poly.pdbx_strand_id
1 'polypeptide(L)'
;MAEHGHRITAAIACHVARVGGTVDQLTQLLMHPDHEGGRHTQNIALRSGQARALAYIHRVWDSACATVHRTVKVDSRQHSHEDLAALRARIEVTPWRGERGRTALRVLLAHLNFAETAGGRLHAASERQAAEEAGISRQTLRNAYETVLRPGGWLRRLRVGRGREGSTWYLGNGPGSTHSSSSRQKTTQFPPGLALEEWSTSETAAPADVDSTVISHLMALDAFAHHGLGSSALLILGALHARPNQTVSELVLTSSVSRATAYRALRRLARHGLVHHIGEVWSLATRALEGFGNSHPEAVTDRQVVPSHGWDLVAHRCGTAGTAASRSTLHAAERAAYREALERLLEHRSRALVVVRDGHQVLVPALRPDEVPTPWRGPGGLVINPATGRIDPAWRVASDGRLILITPADQRSYDELAAAHAEALREWESVA
;
A
#
# COMPACT_ATOMS: atom_id res chain seq x y z
N MET A 1 -4.23 -8.05 -22.52
CA MET A 1 -3.16 -8.81 -23.21
C MET A 1 -1.84 -8.04 -23.32
N ALA A 2 -1.79 -6.85 -23.93
CA ALA A 2 -0.54 -6.09 -24.11
C ALA A 2 0.19 -5.71 -22.80
N GLU A 3 -0.55 -5.34 -21.75
CA GLU A 3 0.04 -4.97 -20.46
C GLU A 3 0.67 -6.17 -19.73
N HIS A 4 0.05 -7.34 -19.80
CA HIS A 4 0.58 -8.57 -19.20
C HIS A 4 1.84 -9.04 -19.94
N GLY A 5 1.81 -9.02 -21.28
CA GLY A 5 2.98 -9.33 -22.11
C GLY A 5 4.16 -8.41 -21.79
N HIS A 6 3.92 -7.10 -21.68
CA HIS A 6 4.97 -6.15 -21.30
C HIS A 6 5.56 -6.43 -19.91
N ARG A 7 4.74 -6.75 -18.90
CA ARG A 7 5.22 -7.07 -17.55
C ARG A 7 6.11 -8.32 -17.54
N ILE A 8 5.75 -9.35 -18.30
CA ILE A 8 6.56 -10.57 -18.45
C ILE A 8 7.91 -10.23 -19.10
N THR A 9 7.90 -9.51 -20.23
CA THR A 9 9.12 -9.08 -20.91
C THR A 9 10.01 -8.23 -19.99
N ALA A 10 9.42 -7.30 -19.23
CA ALA A 10 10.15 -6.47 -18.28
C ALA A 10 10.75 -7.29 -17.12
N ALA A 11 10.03 -8.29 -16.61
CA ALA A 11 10.54 -9.18 -15.56
C ALA A 11 11.74 -10.01 -16.05
N ILE A 12 11.66 -10.56 -17.26
CA ILE A 12 12.76 -11.28 -17.91
C ILE A 12 13.96 -10.36 -18.12
N ALA A 13 13.75 -9.15 -18.64
CA ALA A 13 14.81 -8.17 -18.83
C ALA A 13 15.51 -7.81 -17.50
N CYS A 14 14.74 -7.58 -16.43
CA CYS A 14 15.29 -7.36 -15.09
C CYS A 14 16.11 -8.56 -14.58
N HIS A 15 15.67 -9.79 -14.85
CA HIS A 15 16.43 -10.98 -14.48
C HIS A 15 17.76 -11.06 -15.24
N VAL A 16 17.74 -10.91 -16.57
CA VAL A 16 18.94 -10.90 -17.43
C VAL A 16 19.93 -9.82 -16.98
N ALA A 17 19.45 -8.61 -16.69
CA ALA A 17 20.28 -7.53 -16.18
C ALA A 17 20.88 -7.86 -14.79
N ARG A 18 20.12 -8.50 -13.89
CA ARG A 18 20.59 -8.89 -12.53
C ARG A 18 21.67 -9.97 -12.55
N VAL A 19 21.68 -10.84 -13.55
CA VAL A 19 22.70 -11.89 -13.70
C VAL A 19 23.90 -11.42 -14.55
N GLY A 20 23.97 -10.12 -14.88
CA GLY A 20 25.07 -9.54 -15.65
C GLY A 20 25.01 -9.80 -17.16
N GLY A 21 23.83 -10.11 -17.68
CA GLY A 21 23.64 -10.36 -19.11
C GLY A 21 23.65 -9.09 -19.97
N THR A 22 23.49 -9.27 -21.28
CA THR A 22 23.50 -8.18 -22.28
C THR A 22 22.15 -8.02 -23.00
N VAL A 23 21.95 -6.89 -23.67
CA VAL A 23 20.76 -6.65 -24.50
C VAL A 23 20.66 -7.64 -25.67
N ASP A 24 21.79 -8.12 -26.18
CA ASP A 24 21.82 -9.13 -27.25
C ASP A 24 21.33 -10.48 -26.74
N GLN A 25 21.75 -10.88 -25.55
CA GLN A 25 21.26 -12.10 -24.88
C GLN A 25 19.75 -12.01 -24.59
N LEU A 26 19.27 -10.85 -24.12
CA LEU A 26 17.84 -10.61 -23.96
C LEU A 26 17.08 -10.71 -25.29
N THR A 27 17.66 -10.14 -26.36
CA THR A 27 17.06 -10.16 -27.70
C THR A 27 16.95 -11.58 -28.23
N GLN A 28 18.04 -12.37 -28.13
CA GLN A 28 18.05 -13.77 -28.54
C GLN A 28 17.01 -14.59 -27.77
N LEU A 29 16.91 -14.37 -26.45
CA LEU A 29 15.96 -15.08 -25.58
C LEU A 29 14.49 -14.74 -25.91
N LEU A 30 14.17 -13.46 -26.10
CA LEU A 30 12.80 -13.02 -26.40
C LEU A 30 12.36 -13.35 -27.83
N MET A 31 13.29 -13.44 -28.78
CA MET A 31 13.01 -13.78 -30.17
C MET A 31 13.07 -15.29 -30.46
N HIS A 32 13.46 -16.12 -29.48
CA HIS A 32 13.46 -17.57 -29.64
C HIS A 32 12.02 -18.11 -29.83
N PRO A 33 11.72 -18.85 -30.92
CA PRO A 33 10.35 -19.25 -31.29
C PRO A 33 9.58 -19.97 -30.17
N ASP A 34 10.29 -20.80 -29.39
CA ASP A 34 9.67 -21.61 -28.33
C ASP A 34 9.63 -20.91 -26.96
N HIS A 35 10.18 -19.70 -26.84
CA HIS A 35 10.23 -19.01 -25.56
C HIS A 35 8.93 -18.25 -25.29
N GLU A 36 8.05 -18.82 -24.46
CA GLU A 36 6.73 -18.25 -24.17
C GLU A 36 6.78 -16.83 -23.61
N GLY A 37 7.80 -16.51 -22.81
CA GLY A 37 8.00 -15.16 -22.28
C GLY A 37 8.32 -14.10 -23.35
N GLY A 38 8.71 -14.55 -24.55
CA GLY A 38 8.98 -13.74 -25.74
C GLY A 38 7.77 -13.50 -26.63
N ARG A 39 6.65 -14.18 -26.38
CA ARG A 39 5.46 -14.17 -27.26
C ARG A 39 4.94 -12.77 -27.57
N HIS A 40 5.01 -11.86 -26.59
CA HIS A 40 4.61 -10.47 -26.79
C HIS A 40 5.50 -9.75 -27.82
N THR A 41 6.82 -9.89 -27.67
CA THR A 41 7.82 -9.30 -28.57
C THR A 41 7.77 -9.92 -29.96
N GLN A 42 7.60 -11.23 -30.06
CA GLN A 42 7.41 -11.95 -31.32
C GLN A 42 6.14 -11.48 -32.04
N ASN A 43 5.05 -11.26 -31.32
CA ASN A 43 3.83 -10.69 -31.90
C ASN A 43 4.04 -9.26 -32.41
N ILE A 44 4.88 -8.45 -31.77
CA ILE A 44 5.28 -7.13 -32.29
C ILE A 44 6.08 -7.30 -33.58
N ALA A 45 7.00 -8.27 -33.64
CA ALA A 45 7.79 -8.53 -34.84
C ALA A 45 6.92 -8.97 -36.01
N LEU A 46 5.95 -9.87 -35.77
CA LEU A 46 5.02 -10.37 -36.79
C LEU A 46 4.06 -9.28 -37.28
N ARG A 47 3.58 -8.38 -36.40
CA ARG A 47 2.58 -7.36 -36.75
C ARG A 47 3.17 -6.05 -37.25
N SER A 48 4.35 -5.68 -36.76
CA SER A 48 4.94 -4.34 -36.94
C SER A 48 6.38 -4.37 -37.41
N GLY A 49 6.90 -5.55 -37.75
CA GLY A 49 8.24 -5.74 -38.28
C GLY A 49 9.31 -5.89 -37.21
N GLN A 50 10.40 -6.56 -37.60
CA GLN A 50 11.53 -6.90 -36.74
C GLN A 50 12.17 -5.67 -36.09
N ALA A 51 12.35 -4.59 -36.85
CA ALA A 51 12.96 -3.35 -36.34
C ALA A 51 12.17 -2.74 -35.17
N ARG A 52 10.84 -2.82 -35.21
CA ARG A 52 9.95 -2.32 -34.14
C ARG A 52 10.07 -3.16 -32.88
N ALA A 53 10.19 -4.48 -33.02
CA ALA A 53 10.37 -5.40 -31.91
C ALA A 53 11.73 -5.20 -31.22
N LEU A 54 12.80 -5.01 -31.99
CA LEU A 54 14.14 -4.70 -31.47
C LEU A 54 14.13 -3.37 -30.69
N ALA A 55 13.58 -2.31 -31.27
CA ALA A 55 13.46 -1.03 -30.57
C ALA A 55 12.66 -1.13 -29.26
N TYR A 56 11.63 -1.97 -29.24
CA TYR A 56 10.89 -2.29 -28.01
C TYR A 56 11.76 -3.01 -26.97
N ILE A 57 12.52 -4.03 -27.36
CA ILE A 57 13.43 -4.76 -26.47
C ILE A 57 14.46 -3.80 -25.87
N HIS A 58 15.12 -2.97 -26.68
CA HIS A 58 16.10 -1.99 -26.21
C HIS A 58 15.52 -1.05 -25.15
N ARG A 59 14.32 -0.50 -25.40
CA ARG A 59 13.65 0.36 -24.41
C ARG A 59 13.33 -0.37 -23.10
N VAL A 60 12.90 -1.63 -23.19
CA VAL A 60 12.64 -2.47 -22.00
C VAL A 60 13.95 -2.78 -21.26
N TRP A 61 15.03 -3.02 -21.99
CA TRP A 61 16.37 -3.24 -21.44
C TRP A 61 16.88 -2.02 -20.66
N ASP A 62 16.82 -0.83 -21.25
CA ASP A 62 17.26 0.41 -20.59
C ASP A 62 16.48 0.63 -19.29
N SER A 63 15.16 0.41 -19.33
CA SER A 63 14.31 0.49 -18.15
C SER A 63 14.66 -0.56 -17.09
N ALA A 64 14.97 -1.79 -17.51
CA ALA A 64 15.38 -2.87 -16.62
C ALA A 64 16.73 -2.57 -15.96
N CYS A 65 17.75 -2.16 -16.72
CA CYS A 65 19.05 -1.75 -16.21
C CYS A 65 18.94 -0.61 -15.21
N ALA A 66 18.18 0.44 -15.53
CA ALA A 66 17.92 1.53 -14.60
C ALA A 66 17.22 1.07 -13.32
N THR A 67 16.31 0.09 -13.42
CA THR A 67 15.62 -0.49 -12.26
C THR A 67 16.58 -1.33 -11.42
N VAL A 68 17.36 -2.22 -12.02
CA VAL A 68 18.33 -3.07 -11.32
C VAL A 68 19.40 -2.23 -10.63
N HIS A 69 19.93 -1.20 -11.29
CA HIS A 69 20.93 -0.31 -10.70
C HIS A 69 20.39 0.47 -9.48
N ARG A 70 19.08 0.73 -9.44
CA ARG A 70 18.41 1.43 -8.33
C ARG A 70 17.85 0.49 -7.25
N THR A 71 17.91 -0.84 -7.45
CA THR A 71 17.28 -1.80 -6.54
C THR A 71 18.28 -2.83 -6.04
N VAL A 72 18.42 -2.93 -4.71
CA VAL A 72 19.27 -3.94 -4.08
C VAL A 72 18.70 -5.33 -4.36
N LYS A 73 19.58 -6.29 -4.66
CA LYS A 73 19.21 -7.70 -4.80
C LYS A 73 19.01 -8.28 -3.41
N VAL A 74 17.81 -8.78 -3.14
CA VAL A 74 17.52 -9.50 -1.90
C VAL A 74 17.91 -10.96 -2.14
N ASP A 75 19.14 -11.31 -1.78
CA ASP A 75 19.68 -12.67 -2.01
C ASP A 75 19.29 -13.67 -0.91
N SER A 76 18.77 -13.19 0.22
CA SER A 76 18.40 -14.03 1.37
C SER A 76 17.38 -13.33 2.26
N ARG A 77 16.75 -14.09 3.15
CA ARG A 77 15.89 -13.55 4.21
C ARG A 77 16.66 -12.58 5.13
N GLN A 78 17.94 -12.84 5.36
CA GLN A 78 18.82 -11.98 6.16
C GLN A 78 18.98 -10.59 5.51
N HIS A 79 19.19 -10.53 4.19
CA HIS A 79 19.25 -9.25 3.47
C HIS A 79 17.94 -8.45 3.55
N SER A 80 16.77 -9.12 3.57
CA SER A 80 15.50 -8.42 3.81
C SER A 80 15.44 -7.80 5.20
N HIS A 81 15.93 -8.50 6.22
CA HIS A 81 15.96 -7.98 7.59
C HIS A 81 16.91 -6.79 7.71
N GLU A 82 18.09 -6.85 7.09
CA GLU A 82 19.05 -5.74 7.04
C GLU A 82 18.48 -4.52 6.29
N ASP A 83 17.79 -4.74 5.17
CA ASP A 83 17.13 -3.69 4.40
C ASP A 83 16.00 -3.00 5.19
N LEU A 84 15.21 -3.77 5.95
CA LEU A 84 14.20 -3.23 6.87
C LEU A 84 14.83 -2.50 8.07
N ALA A 85 15.94 -3.00 8.61
CA ALA A 85 16.69 -2.33 9.66
C ALA A 85 17.28 -0.98 9.19
N ALA A 86 17.84 -0.94 7.97
CA ALA A 86 18.30 0.29 7.36
C ALA A 86 17.16 1.28 7.10
N LEU A 87 15.98 0.78 6.72
CA LEU A 87 14.78 1.61 6.62
C LEU A 87 14.34 2.16 7.98
N ARG A 88 14.35 1.33 9.03
CA ARG A 88 14.04 1.74 10.40
C ARG A 88 14.96 2.87 10.85
N ALA A 89 16.28 2.71 10.71
CA ALA A 89 17.25 3.75 11.08
C ALA A 89 16.98 5.09 10.35
N ARG A 90 16.61 5.07 9.06
CA ARG A 90 16.21 6.29 8.34
C ARG A 90 14.95 6.94 8.88
N ILE A 91 13.95 6.14 9.27
CA ILE A 91 12.70 6.65 9.84
C ILE A 91 12.97 7.35 11.18
N GLU A 92 13.86 6.78 12.00
CA GLU A 92 14.24 7.28 13.32
C GLU A 92 14.93 8.64 13.26
N VAL A 93 15.77 8.86 12.24
CA VAL A 93 16.46 10.15 12.04
C VAL A 93 15.68 11.19 11.23
N THR A 94 14.49 10.83 10.72
CA THR A 94 13.65 11.74 9.94
C THR A 94 12.86 12.68 10.88
N PRO A 95 12.87 14.01 10.65
CA PRO A 95 12.10 14.93 11.49
C PRO A 95 10.60 14.90 11.16
N TRP A 96 9.82 14.22 12.01
CA TRP A 96 8.35 14.09 11.86
C TRP A 96 7.59 15.27 12.46
N ARG A 97 7.78 16.46 11.88
CA ARG A 97 7.26 17.73 12.42
C ARG A 97 5.72 17.82 12.37
N GLY A 98 5.16 18.47 13.38
CA GLY A 98 3.73 18.77 13.46
C GLY A 98 2.84 17.54 13.76
N GLU A 99 1.52 17.74 13.79
CA GLU A 99 0.57 16.66 14.05
C GLU A 99 0.47 15.66 12.90
N ARG A 100 0.50 16.16 11.66
CA ARG A 100 0.46 15.34 10.45
C ARG A 100 1.69 14.43 10.37
N GLY A 101 2.89 14.96 10.63
CA GLY A 101 4.13 14.17 10.67
C GLY A 101 4.10 13.07 11.73
N ARG A 102 3.73 13.41 12.98
CA ARG A 102 3.57 12.44 14.07
C ARG A 102 2.59 11.31 13.76
N THR A 103 1.49 11.65 13.10
CA THR A 103 0.48 10.67 12.68
C THR A 103 1.01 9.79 11.55
N ALA A 104 1.70 10.38 10.58
CA ALA A 104 2.33 9.66 9.49
C ALA A 104 3.39 8.67 9.98
N LEU A 105 4.20 9.05 10.98
CA LEU A 105 5.16 8.14 11.61
C LEU A 105 4.47 6.91 12.19
N ARG A 106 3.40 7.06 12.99
CA ARG A 106 2.65 5.93 13.56
C ARG A 106 2.15 4.97 12.48
N VAL A 107 1.59 5.52 11.41
CA VAL A 107 1.12 4.72 10.27
C VAL A 107 2.27 4.01 9.57
N LEU A 108 3.40 4.70 9.37
CA LEU A 108 4.58 4.11 8.73
C LEU A 108 5.17 2.97 9.58
N LEU A 109 5.22 3.15 10.90
CA LEU A 109 5.68 2.11 11.82
C LEU A 109 4.73 0.91 11.88
N ALA A 110 3.41 1.12 11.79
CA ALA A 110 2.47 0.01 11.62
C ALA A 110 2.77 -0.80 10.34
N HIS A 111 3.06 -0.12 9.23
CA HIS A 111 3.47 -0.80 8.00
C HIS A 111 4.84 -1.47 8.09
N LEU A 112 5.77 -0.89 8.85
CA LEU A 112 7.07 -1.51 9.14
C LEU A 112 6.88 -2.83 9.90
N ASN A 113 6.02 -2.86 10.92
CA ASN A 113 5.70 -4.08 11.66
C ASN A 113 5.10 -5.17 10.74
N PHE A 114 4.21 -4.81 9.81
CA PHE A 114 3.68 -5.75 8.83
C PHE A 114 4.74 -6.25 7.85
N ALA A 115 5.64 -5.37 7.40
CA ALA A 115 6.75 -5.73 6.52
C ALA A 115 7.75 -6.67 7.20
N GLU A 116 8.07 -6.43 8.46
CA GLU A 116 8.92 -7.31 9.27
C GLU A 116 8.28 -8.69 9.44
N THR A 117 6.98 -8.73 9.73
CA THR A 117 6.21 -9.99 9.80
C THR A 117 6.18 -10.72 8.45
N ALA A 118 6.06 -9.99 7.35
CA ALA A 118 6.07 -10.53 5.99
C ALA A 118 7.47 -10.93 5.49
N GLY A 119 8.54 -10.56 6.19
CA GLY A 119 9.92 -10.84 5.80
C GLY A 119 10.46 -9.95 4.67
N GLY A 120 9.88 -8.77 4.45
CA GLY A 120 10.34 -7.81 3.45
C GLY A 120 9.40 -6.63 3.24
N ARG A 121 9.84 -5.64 2.47
CA ARG A 121 9.11 -4.37 2.22
C ARG A 121 7.72 -4.55 1.61
N LEU A 122 7.51 -5.63 0.85
CA LEU A 122 6.24 -5.99 0.26
C LEU A 122 5.39 -6.74 1.28
N HIS A 123 4.20 -6.23 1.60
CA HIS A 123 3.32 -6.85 2.59
C HIS A 123 1.85 -6.60 2.27
N ALA A 124 0.97 -7.39 2.89
CA ALA A 124 -0.47 -7.24 2.78
C ALA A 124 -1.04 -6.66 4.08
N ALA A 125 -1.86 -5.62 3.97
CA ALA A 125 -2.57 -5.05 5.11
C ALA A 125 -3.87 -4.37 4.66
N SER A 126 -4.97 -4.60 5.39
CA SER A 126 -6.18 -3.79 5.23
C SER A 126 -6.02 -2.43 5.94
N GLU A 127 -6.75 -1.41 5.49
CA GLU A 127 -6.74 -0.09 6.14
C GLU A 127 -7.18 -0.16 7.61
N ARG A 128 -8.07 -1.10 7.96
CA ARG A 128 -8.55 -1.30 9.33
C ARG A 128 -7.48 -1.89 10.23
N GLN A 129 -6.82 -2.95 9.76
CA GLN A 129 -5.69 -3.56 10.49
C GLN A 129 -4.57 -2.54 10.69
N ALA A 130 -4.23 -1.77 9.65
CA ALA A 130 -3.21 -0.72 9.77
C ALA A 130 -3.63 0.41 10.73
N ALA A 131 -4.92 0.73 10.83
CA ALA A 131 -5.42 1.75 11.74
C ALA A 131 -5.41 1.25 13.20
N GLU A 132 -5.78 -0.02 13.41
CA GLU A 132 -5.69 -0.71 14.71
C GLU A 132 -4.23 -0.75 15.19
N GLU A 133 -3.31 -1.22 14.35
CA GLU A 133 -1.87 -1.31 14.63
C GLU A 133 -1.26 0.08 14.93
N ALA A 134 -1.66 1.10 14.17
CA ALA A 134 -1.19 2.47 14.41
C ALA A 134 -1.89 3.15 15.61
N GLY A 135 -2.94 2.55 16.17
CA GLY A 135 -3.73 3.09 17.28
C GLY A 135 -4.57 4.33 16.95
N ILE A 136 -5.00 4.49 15.68
CA ILE A 136 -5.73 5.66 15.18
C ILE A 136 -7.02 5.25 14.45
N SER A 137 -7.84 6.24 14.08
CA SER A 137 -9.03 5.98 13.26
C SER A 137 -8.64 5.65 11.81
N ARG A 138 -9.50 4.90 11.12
CA ARG A 138 -9.35 4.62 9.68
C ARG A 138 -9.28 5.90 8.84
N GLN A 139 -10.08 6.92 9.18
CA GLN A 139 -10.08 8.20 8.46
C GLN A 139 -8.75 8.95 8.65
N THR A 140 -8.22 8.98 9.88
CA THR A 140 -6.92 9.58 10.19
C THR A 140 -5.79 8.88 9.42
N LEU A 141 -5.85 7.55 9.33
CA LEU A 141 -4.90 6.75 8.55
C LEU A 141 -4.96 7.10 7.05
N ARG A 142 -6.16 7.20 6.47
CA ARG A 142 -6.34 7.62 5.07
C ARG A 142 -5.76 9.00 4.81
N ASN A 143 -6.02 9.95 5.69
CA ASN A 143 -5.45 11.30 5.58
C ASN A 143 -3.91 11.25 5.60
N ALA A 144 -3.31 10.42 6.46
CA ALA A 144 -1.85 10.26 6.52
C ALA A 144 -1.26 9.65 5.22
N TYR A 145 -1.96 8.70 4.60
CA TYR A 145 -1.56 8.16 3.29
C TYR A 145 -1.48 9.23 2.22
N GLU A 146 -2.55 10.01 2.07
CA GLU A 146 -2.66 10.95 0.94
C GLU A 146 -1.86 12.23 1.15
N THR A 147 -1.65 12.66 2.40
CA THR A 147 -1.01 13.96 2.67
C THR A 147 0.47 13.88 2.96
N VAL A 148 0.99 12.74 3.45
CA VAL A 148 2.40 12.62 3.86
C VAL A 148 3.06 11.39 3.25
N LEU A 149 2.51 10.20 3.46
CA LEU A 149 3.27 8.97 3.20
C LEU A 149 3.43 8.64 1.71
N ARG A 150 2.37 8.81 0.90
CA ARG A 150 2.47 8.58 -0.55
C ARG A 150 3.21 9.72 -1.25
N PRO A 151 2.87 11.01 -1.03
CA PRO A 151 3.62 12.11 -1.67
C PRO A 151 5.09 12.13 -1.24
N GLY A 152 5.38 11.77 0.02
CA GLY A 152 6.74 11.69 0.54
C GLY A 152 7.51 10.43 0.12
N GLY A 153 6.94 9.52 -0.67
CA GLY A 153 7.63 8.32 -1.15
C GLY A 153 7.94 7.27 -0.08
N TRP A 154 7.28 7.33 1.07
CA TRP A 154 7.44 6.38 2.18
C TRP A 154 6.61 5.12 2.00
N LEU A 155 5.43 5.24 1.39
CA LEU A 155 4.49 4.13 1.25
C LEU A 155 3.85 4.13 -0.13
N ARG A 156 3.76 2.96 -0.76
CA ARG A 156 3.10 2.77 -2.05
C ARG A 156 2.08 1.65 -1.97
N ARG A 157 0.86 1.91 -2.44
CA ARG A 157 -0.15 0.87 -2.66
C ARG A 157 0.06 0.27 -4.05
N LEU A 158 0.39 -1.02 -4.12
CA LEU A 158 0.59 -1.72 -5.39
C LEU A 158 -0.70 -2.37 -5.89
N ARG A 159 -1.53 -2.89 -4.98
CA ARG A 159 -2.82 -3.49 -5.30
C ARG A 159 -3.84 -3.10 -4.25
N VAL A 160 -5.03 -2.70 -4.69
CA VAL A 160 -6.18 -2.52 -3.81
C VAL A 160 -6.71 -3.89 -3.43
N GLY A 161 -6.86 -4.13 -2.13
CA GLY A 161 -7.44 -5.36 -1.59
C GLY A 161 -8.90 -5.50 -1.99
N ARG A 162 -9.36 -6.72 -2.25
CA ARG A 162 -10.75 -7.03 -2.60
C ARG A 162 -11.27 -8.18 -1.74
N GLY A 163 -12.52 -8.07 -1.28
CA GLY A 163 -13.18 -9.10 -0.48
C GLY A 163 -12.42 -9.40 0.81
N ARG A 164 -11.82 -10.60 0.90
CA ARG A 164 -11.05 -11.08 2.06
C ARG A 164 -9.58 -10.69 2.02
N GLU A 165 -9.08 -10.17 0.90
CA GLU A 165 -7.67 -9.82 0.72
C GLU A 165 -7.39 -8.38 1.17
N GLY A 166 -6.34 -8.20 1.98
CA GLY A 166 -5.78 -6.88 2.29
C GLY A 166 -5.20 -6.20 1.04
N SER A 167 -4.97 -4.89 1.13
CA SER A 167 -4.24 -4.20 0.06
C SER A 167 -2.77 -4.62 0.10
N THR A 168 -2.14 -4.72 -1.07
CA THR A 168 -0.69 -4.97 -1.17
C THR A 168 0.05 -3.64 -1.15
N TRP A 169 1.00 -3.52 -0.23
CA TRP A 169 1.77 -2.32 0.03
C TRP A 169 3.26 -2.58 -0.12
N TYR A 170 4.00 -1.51 -0.41
CA TYR A 170 5.46 -1.50 -0.47
C TYR A 170 6.01 -0.32 0.31
N LEU A 171 7.00 -0.57 1.16
CA LEU A 171 7.73 0.46 1.91
C LEU A 171 8.83 1.09 1.04
N GLY A 172 8.66 2.38 0.74
CA GLY A 172 9.65 3.17 0.03
C GLY A 172 10.78 3.68 0.93
N ASN A 173 11.68 4.48 0.36
CA ASN A 173 12.82 5.05 1.08
C ASN A 173 12.55 6.48 1.60
N GLY A 174 11.38 7.07 1.31
CA GLY A 174 11.09 8.46 1.65
C GLY A 174 11.54 9.48 0.58
N PRO A 175 11.60 10.77 0.92
CA PRO A 175 11.98 11.85 0.01
C PRO A 175 13.43 11.65 -0.48
N GLY A 176 13.67 11.87 -1.77
CA GLY A 176 14.95 11.58 -2.43
C GLY A 176 14.97 10.27 -3.23
N SER A 177 13.94 9.43 -3.10
CA SER A 177 13.68 8.34 -4.04
C SER A 177 13.14 8.92 -5.36
N THR A 178 14.03 9.38 -6.24
CA THR A 178 13.70 9.90 -7.58
C THR A 178 12.99 8.84 -8.44
N HIS A 179 11.67 8.89 -8.42
CA HIS A 179 10.82 8.31 -9.44
C HIS A 179 9.92 9.40 -10.03
N SER A 180 10.51 10.23 -10.89
CA SER A 180 9.76 10.89 -11.95
C SER A 180 9.37 9.84 -12.99
N SER A 181 8.07 9.58 -13.10
CA SER A 181 7.34 9.27 -14.35
C SER A 181 5.85 9.06 -14.07
N SER A 182 5.19 10.10 -13.56
CA SER A 182 3.81 10.38 -13.98
C SER A 182 3.91 11.09 -15.32
N SER A 183 3.80 10.35 -16.42
CA SER A 183 3.72 10.93 -17.76
C SER A 183 2.41 10.51 -18.42
N ARG A 184 1.45 11.44 -18.43
CA ARG A 184 0.72 11.88 -19.62
C ARG A 184 -0.08 13.16 -19.35
N GLN A 185 0.55 14.28 -19.69
CA GLN A 185 0.02 15.54 -20.27
C GLN A 185 -1.24 16.23 -19.69
N LYS A 186 -1.00 17.36 -18.96
CA LYS A 186 -1.51 18.77 -19.09
C LYS A 186 -2.93 18.97 -19.69
N THR A 187 -3.86 19.81 -19.21
CA THR A 187 -3.92 21.09 -18.44
C THR A 187 -5.30 21.16 -17.74
N THR A 188 -5.53 21.92 -16.66
CA THR A 188 -6.20 23.25 -16.71
C THR A 188 -6.02 24.03 -15.38
N GLN A 189 -5.65 25.30 -15.52
CA GLN A 189 -6.05 26.47 -14.70
C GLN A 189 -5.94 26.43 -13.15
N PHE A 190 -4.83 26.99 -12.63
CA PHE A 190 -4.60 27.90 -11.47
C PHE A 190 -5.60 27.97 -10.27
N PRO A 191 -5.15 28.34 -9.02
CA PRO A 191 -4.23 29.46 -8.70
C PRO A 191 -3.01 29.11 -7.80
N PRO A 192 -2.06 30.06 -7.62
CA PRO A 192 -0.69 29.80 -7.18
C PRO A 192 -0.51 29.85 -5.65
N GLY A 193 0.56 29.18 -5.19
CA GLY A 193 1.43 29.70 -4.13
C GLY A 193 1.00 29.50 -2.68
N LEU A 194 1.18 28.29 -2.15
CA LEU A 194 1.60 28.07 -0.75
C LEU A 194 2.56 26.86 -0.70
N ALA A 195 3.66 26.96 -1.45
CA ALA A 195 4.80 26.05 -1.36
C ALA A 195 6.04 26.94 -1.52
N LEU A 196 7.03 26.94 -0.66
CA LEU A 196 7.35 26.09 0.46
C LEU A 196 7.70 27.03 1.61
N GLU A 197 7.17 26.80 2.83
CA GLU A 197 7.98 27.15 4.00
C GLU A 197 9.23 26.28 3.88
N GLU A 198 10.26 26.94 3.36
CA GLU A 198 11.67 26.65 3.41
C GLU A 198 11.96 25.63 4.51
N TRP A 199 12.17 24.37 4.10
CA TRP A 199 12.79 23.38 4.96
C TRP A 199 14.22 23.86 5.14
N SER A 200 14.43 24.69 6.15
CA SER A 200 15.76 25.03 6.65
C SER A 200 16.36 23.75 7.20
N THR A 201 17.06 23.02 6.34
CA THR A 201 18.16 22.15 6.75
C THR A 201 19.20 23.06 7.39
N SER A 202 19.05 23.36 8.67
CA SER A 202 20.19 23.79 9.48
C SER A 202 21.14 22.60 9.53
N GLU A 203 22.22 22.71 8.76
CA GLU A 203 23.32 21.76 8.58
C GLU A 203 24.12 21.48 9.89
N THR A 204 23.64 21.99 11.03
CA THR A 204 24.26 21.88 12.36
C THR A 204 23.28 21.56 13.49
N ALA A 205 21.98 21.34 13.21
CA ALA A 205 21.07 20.83 14.22
C ALA A 205 21.23 19.31 14.32
N ALA A 206 21.48 18.78 15.52
CA ALA A 206 21.43 17.34 15.75
C ALA A 206 20.12 16.79 15.17
N PRO A 207 20.18 15.74 14.33
CA PRO A 207 18.99 15.24 13.65
C PRO A 207 17.96 14.75 14.68
N ALA A 208 16.72 14.59 14.23
CA ALA A 208 15.74 13.84 15.00
C ALA A 208 16.37 12.49 15.39
N ASP A 209 16.02 11.99 16.56
CA ASP A 209 16.50 10.71 17.04
C ASP A 209 15.47 10.15 18.01
N VAL A 210 14.70 9.19 17.53
CA VAL A 210 13.63 8.56 18.28
C VAL A 210 13.76 7.06 18.14
N ASP A 211 13.59 6.33 19.24
CA ASP A 211 13.51 4.88 19.19
C ASP A 211 12.16 4.46 18.61
N SER A 212 12.17 3.96 17.37
CA SER A 212 10.97 3.53 16.68
C SER A 212 10.38 2.24 17.25
N THR A 213 11.20 1.40 17.90
CA THR A 213 10.73 0.16 18.53
C THR A 213 9.83 0.51 19.71
N VAL A 214 10.24 1.45 20.57
CA VAL A 214 9.43 1.94 21.69
C VAL A 214 8.11 2.53 21.19
N ILE A 215 8.17 3.36 20.15
CA ILE A 215 6.96 3.97 19.58
C ILE A 215 6.04 2.89 19.02
N SER A 216 6.56 1.90 18.29
CA SER A 216 5.78 0.79 17.73
C SER A 216 5.04 -0.01 18.80
N HIS A 217 5.67 -0.27 19.94
CA HIS A 217 5.05 -1.03 21.03
C HIS A 217 3.95 -0.22 21.75
N LEU A 218 4.17 1.09 21.91
CA LEU A 218 3.27 1.93 22.71
C LEU A 218 2.12 2.53 21.91
N MET A 219 2.27 2.75 20.59
CA MET A 219 1.32 3.55 19.81
C MET A 219 -0.10 2.97 19.74
N ALA A 220 -0.27 1.66 19.91
CA ALA A 220 -1.59 1.01 19.90
C ALA A 220 -2.28 1.04 21.28
N LEU A 221 -1.56 1.32 22.36
CA LEU A 221 -2.09 1.29 23.73
C LEU A 221 -3.08 2.42 23.98
N ASP A 222 -4.08 2.12 24.81
CA ASP A 222 -5.14 3.06 25.18
C ASP A 222 -4.62 4.34 25.85
N ALA A 223 -3.50 4.24 26.56
CA ALA A 223 -2.82 5.39 27.15
C ALA A 223 -2.45 6.47 26.11
N PHE A 224 -2.29 6.10 24.83
CA PHE A 224 -1.93 6.99 23.73
C PHE A 224 -3.06 7.26 22.73
N ALA A 225 -4.29 6.84 23.07
CA ALA A 225 -5.49 7.17 22.32
C ALA A 225 -5.77 8.68 22.32
N HIS A 226 -6.76 9.10 21.52
CA HIS A 226 -7.28 10.47 21.54
C HIS A 226 -7.73 10.82 22.97
N HIS A 227 -7.39 12.03 23.45
CA HIS A 227 -7.52 12.49 24.85
C HIS A 227 -6.60 11.85 25.90
N GLY A 228 -5.78 10.85 25.54
CA GLY A 228 -4.77 10.26 26.43
C GLY A 228 -3.49 11.09 26.52
N LEU A 229 -2.34 10.41 26.60
CA LEU A 229 -1.01 11.00 26.52
C LEU A 229 -0.71 11.59 25.14
N GLY A 230 -1.21 10.93 24.09
CA GLY A 230 -1.13 11.37 22.69
C GLY A 230 0.24 11.23 22.03
N SER A 231 0.30 11.50 20.72
CA SER A 231 1.49 11.22 19.89
C SER A 231 2.74 12.02 20.24
N SER A 232 2.61 13.18 20.90
CA SER A 232 3.80 13.91 21.39
C SER A 232 4.46 13.22 22.57
N ALA A 233 3.67 12.59 23.44
CA ALA A 233 4.23 11.83 24.55
C ALA A 233 4.98 10.60 24.04
N LEU A 234 4.44 9.91 23.02
CA LEU A 234 5.14 8.81 22.33
C LEU A 234 6.52 9.23 21.82
N LEU A 235 6.60 10.35 21.10
CA LEU A 235 7.88 10.82 20.55
C LEU A 235 8.88 11.21 21.63
N ILE A 236 8.43 11.83 22.72
CA ILE A 236 9.32 12.18 23.84
C ILE A 236 9.81 10.92 24.55
N LEU A 237 8.97 9.91 24.73
CA LEU A 237 9.40 8.62 25.29
C LEU A 237 10.41 7.94 24.38
N GLY A 238 10.17 7.89 23.06
CA GLY A 238 11.12 7.35 22.09
C GLY A 238 12.45 8.11 22.05
N ALA A 239 12.41 9.44 22.13
CA ALA A 239 13.63 10.26 22.19
C ALA A 239 14.42 10.04 23.50
N LEU A 240 13.73 10.00 24.65
CA LEU A 240 14.37 9.75 25.95
C LEU A 240 14.92 8.33 26.08
N HIS A 241 14.33 7.36 25.37
CA HIS A 241 14.84 6.00 25.29
C HIS A 241 16.12 5.94 24.44
N ALA A 242 16.09 6.55 23.25
CA ALA A 242 17.26 6.64 22.37
C ALA A 242 18.43 7.38 23.05
N ARG A 243 18.13 8.45 23.79
CA ARG A 243 19.12 9.23 24.53
C ARG A 243 18.60 9.58 25.93
N PRO A 244 19.08 8.93 27.00
CA PRO A 244 18.73 9.31 28.36
C PRO A 244 19.27 10.69 28.76
N ASN A 245 18.68 11.30 29.81
CA ASN A 245 19.16 12.53 30.45
C ASN A 245 19.27 13.75 29.52
N GLN A 246 18.19 14.06 28.80
CA GLN A 246 18.15 15.20 27.88
C GLN A 246 17.52 16.45 28.51
N THR A 247 18.07 17.62 28.18
CA THR A 247 17.43 18.92 28.43
C THR A 247 16.19 19.10 27.56
N VAL A 248 15.33 20.08 27.88
CA VAL A 248 14.15 20.38 27.07
C VAL A 248 14.53 20.82 25.65
N SER A 249 15.63 21.55 25.49
CA SER A 249 16.11 22.01 24.18
C SER A 249 16.56 20.84 23.31
N GLU A 250 17.28 19.89 23.88
CA GLU A 250 17.67 18.65 23.19
C GLU A 250 16.44 17.83 22.81
N LEU A 251 15.48 17.67 23.73
CA LEU A 251 14.24 16.94 23.45
C LEU A 251 13.42 17.53 22.31
N VAL A 252 13.39 18.86 22.19
CA VAL A 252 12.70 19.52 21.07
C VAL A 252 13.34 19.13 19.73
N LEU A 253 14.67 18.99 19.69
CA LEU A 253 15.41 18.58 18.49
C LEU A 253 15.22 17.09 18.21
N THR A 254 15.55 16.22 19.16
CA THR A 254 15.52 14.76 19.00
C THR A 254 14.10 14.24 18.74
N SER A 255 13.09 14.75 19.45
CA SER A 255 11.69 14.36 19.22
C SER A 255 11.01 15.11 18.08
N SER A 256 11.61 16.17 17.52
CA SER A 256 10.97 17.06 16.54
C SER A 256 9.60 17.63 16.97
N VAL A 257 9.36 17.73 18.29
CA VAL A 257 8.15 18.30 18.88
C VAL A 257 8.38 19.77 19.22
N SER A 258 7.42 20.65 18.95
CA SER A 258 7.57 22.08 19.28
C SER A 258 7.74 22.29 20.79
N ARG A 259 8.53 23.31 21.18
CA ARG A 259 8.85 23.63 22.57
C ARG A 259 7.61 23.67 23.48
N ALA A 260 6.57 24.39 23.08
CA ALA A 260 5.33 24.49 23.85
C ALA A 260 4.61 23.13 24.02
N THR A 261 4.73 22.25 23.05
CA THR A 261 4.15 20.90 23.09
C THR A 261 5.00 19.97 23.94
N ALA A 262 6.34 20.08 23.87
CA ALA A 262 7.27 19.34 24.71
C ALA A 262 7.02 19.61 26.20
N TYR A 263 6.92 20.87 26.62
CA TYR A 263 6.57 21.21 28.01
C TYR A 263 5.20 20.67 28.44
N ARG A 264 4.19 20.71 27.57
CA ARG A 264 2.86 20.17 27.88
C ARG A 264 2.87 18.65 28.02
N ALA A 265 3.65 17.96 27.19
CA ALA A 265 3.77 16.52 27.22
C ALA A 265 4.62 16.03 28.40
N LEU A 266 5.78 16.66 28.67
CA LEU A 266 6.63 16.36 29.83
C LEU A 266 5.87 16.53 31.16
N ARG A 267 5.12 17.64 31.33
CA ARG A 267 4.27 17.84 32.51
C ARG A 267 3.18 16.78 32.66
N ARG A 268 2.72 16.18 31.56
CA ARG A 268 1.71 15.10 31.60
C ARG A 268 2.38 13.79 31.97
N LEU A 269 3.48 13.44 31.33
CA LEU A 269 4.28 12.26 31.64
C LEU A 269 4.73 12.25 33.11
N ALA A 270 5.19 13.39 33.63
CA ALA A 270 5.60 13.56 35.03
C ALA A 270 4.45 13.31 36.01
N ARG A 271 3.23 13.79 35.71
CA ARG A 271 2.03 13.54 36.53
C ARG A 271 1.68 12.06 36.64
N HIS A 272 2.07 11.24 35.67
CA HIS A 272 1.88 9.79 35.70
C HIS A 272 3.12 9.04 36.24
N GLY A 273 4.19 9.75 36.62
CA GLY A 273 5.43 9.15 37.11
C GLY A 273 6.20 8.40 36.01
N LEU A 274 6.05 8.80 34.75
CA LEU A 274 6.69 8.15 33.60
C LEU A 274 8.05 8.78 33.24
N VAL A 275 8.31 9.99 33.74
CA VAL A 275 9.58 10.69 33.55
C VAL A 275 10.00 11.34 34.86
N HIS A 276 11.32 11.47 35.04
CA HIS A 276 11.92 12.21 36.14
C HIS A 276 12.57 13.49 35.61
N HIS A 277 12.62 14.50 36.46
CA HIS A 277 13.30 15.76 36.21
C HIS A 277 14.32 15.96 37.32
N ILE A 278 15.61 15.95 36.98
CA ILE A 278 16.72 16.13 37.92
C ILE A 278 17.59 17.26 37.38
N GLY A 279 17.66 18.38 38.11
CA GLY A 279 18.33 19.58 37.61
C GLY A 279 17.63 20.13 36.37
N GLU A 280 18.31 20.13 35.23
CA GLU A 280 17.79 20.59 33.93
C GLU A 280 17.43 19.46 32.96
N VAL A 281 17.70 18.20 33.34
CA VAL A 281 17.56 17.05 32.48
C VAL A 281 16.34 16.20 32.83
N TRP A 282 15.77 15.60 31.78
CA TRP A 282 14.67 14.67 31.84
C TRP A 282 15.14 13.26 31.49
N SER A 283 14.61 12.26 32.18
CA SER A 283 14.90 10.85 31.94
C SER A 283 13.64 10.00 32.10
N LEU A 284 13.62 8.81 31.50
CA LEU A 284 12.55 7.84 31.69
C LEU A 284 12.59 7.30 33.13
N ALA A 285 11.41 7.19 33.74
CA ALA A 285 11.27 6.42 34.96
C ALA A 285 11.34 4.93 34.65
N THR A 286 11.81 4.10 35.58
CA THR A 286 11.81 2.63 35.42
C THR A 286 10.41 2.10 35.07
N ARG A 287 9.38 2.72 35.64
CA ARG A 287 7.98 2.41 35.35
C ARG A 287 7.57 2.63 33.90
N ALA A 288 8.19 3.60 33.22
CA ALA A 288 7.95 3.82 31.80
C ALA A 288 8.56 2.72 30.93
N LEU A 289 9.54 1.98 31.46
CA LEU A 289 10.20 0.83 30.82
C LEU A 289 9.53 -0.51 31.13
N GLU A 290 8.59 -0.53 32.08
CA GLU A 290 7.80 -1.72 32.40
C GLU A 290 7.01 -2.12 31.14
N GLY A 291 7.24 -3.35 30.65
CA GLY A 291 6.53 -3.93 29.51
C GLY A 291 7.31 -4.02 28.21
N PHE A 292 8.58 -3.61 28.15
CA PHE A 292 9.43 -3.89 26.98
C PHE A 292 10.86 -4.32 27.33
N GLY A 293 11.24 -4.26 28.62
CA GLY A 293 12.55 -4.68 29.10
C GLY A 293 13.66 -3.68 28.70
N ASN A 294 14.84 -3.82 29.31
CA ASN A 294 16.03 -3.03 28.94
C ASN A 294 16.69 -3.52 27.63
N SER A 295 15.94 -4.21 26.77
CA SER A 295 16.53 -5.04 25.72
C SER A 295 16.68 -4.26 24.41
N HIS A 296 17.94 -4.03 24.03
CA HIS A 296 18.33 -3.76 22.65
C HIS A 296 17.74 -4.82 21.70
N PRO A 297 17.44 -4.47 20.42
CA PRO A 297 16.71 -5.35 19.52
C PRO A 297 17.63 -6.44 18.93
N GLU A 298 17.77 -7.56 19.62
CA GLU A 298 18.00 -8.84 18.95
C GLU A 298 16.64 -9.45 18.58
N ALA A 299 16.56 -10.01 17.37
CA ALA A 299 15.36 -10.49 16.70
C ALA A 299 14.32 -11.17 17.62
N VAL A 300 13.42 -10.37 18.20
CA VAL A 300 12.30 -10.87 19.00
C VAL A 300 11.29 -11.47 18.03
N THR A 301 11.44 -12.76 17.79
CA THR A 301 10.46 -13.60 17.06
C THR A 301 9.26 -13.95 17.93
N ASP A 302 9.27 -13.59 19.22
CA ASP A 302 8.19 -13.88 20.15
C ASP A 302 7.43 -12.61 20.57
N ARG A 303 6.32 -12.34 19.88
CA ARG A 303 5.47 -11.16 20.07
C ARG A 303 4.49 -11.32 21.25
N GLN A 304 4.81 -12.19 22.23
CA GLN A 304 4.09 -12.26 23.51
C GLN A 304 4.77 -11.36 24.54
N VAL A 305 4.68 -10.05 24.31
CA VAL A 305 4.98 -9.06 25.34
C VAL A 305 3.77 -9.01 26.27
N VAL A 306 3.92 -9.54 27.49
CA VAL A 306 2.93 -9.40 28.56
C VAL A 306 2.69 -7.90 28.80
N PRO A 307 1.47 -7.37 28.66
CA PRO A 307 1.21 -5.96 28.92
C PRO A 307 1.60 -5.64 30.36
N SER A 308 2.47 -4.65 30.54
CA SER A 308 2.74 -4.16 31.88
C SER A 308 1.44 -3.55 32.42
N HIS A 309 1.05 -4.02 33.61
CA HIS A 309 -0.13 -3.55 34.34
C HIS A 309 -0.11 -2.02 34.59
N GLY A 310 1.04 -1.37 34.37
CA GLY A 310 1.24 0.07 34.49
C GLY A 310 0.53 0.91 33.42
N TRP A 311 0.52 0.50 32.15
CA TRP A 311 -0.07 1.31 31.07
C TRP A 311 -1.60 1.34 31.09
N ASP A 312 -2.24 0.25 31.51
CA ASP A 312 -3.69 0.20 31.69
C ASP A 312 -4.15 1.17 32.77
N LEU A 313 -3.42 1.27 33.88
CA LEU A 313 -3.70 2.26 34.92
C LEU A 313 -3.54 3.70 34.40
N VAL A 314 -2.57 3.96 33.53
CA VAL A 314 -2.44 5.27 32.86
C VAL A 314 -3.64 5.53 31.96
N ALA A 315 -4.08 4.56 31.17
CA ALA A 315 -5.26 4.66 30.33
C ALA A 315 -6.54 4.94 31.16
N HIS A 316 -6.72 4.24 32.28
CA HIS A 316 -7.84 4.49 33.21
C HIS A 316 -7.81 5.92 33.77
N ARG A 317 -6.64 6.41 34.21
CA ARG A 317 -6.48 7.79 34.72
C ARG A 317 -6.70 8.84 33.63
N CYS A 318 -6.42 8.51 32.37
CA CYS A 318 -6.71 9.37 31.23
C CYS A 318 -8.17 9.25 30.73
N GLY A 319 -8.95 8.29 31.23
CA GLY A 319 -10.31 8.02 30.75
C GLY A 319 -10.35 7.40 29.35
N THR A 320 -9.26 6.76 28.90
CA THR A 320 -9.14 6.17 27.55
C THR A 320 -9.13 4.64 27.55
N ALA A 321 -9.20 3.99 28.71
CA ALA A 321 -9.26 2.54 28.81
C ALA A 321 -10.47 1.97 28.02
N GLY A 322 -10.23 0.93 27.23
CA GLY A 322 -11.23 0.28 26.37
C GLY A 322 -11.37 0.91 24.98
N THR A 323 -10.59 1.93 24.63
CA THR A 323 -10.69 2.58 23.30
C THR A 323 -10.25 1.64 22.17
N ALA A 324 -9.15 0.90 22.35
CA ALA A 324 -8.62 -0.04 21.39
C ALA A 324 -9.57 -1.22 21.21
N ALA A 325 -10.13 -1.74 22.31
CA ALA A 325 -11.16 -2.77 22.28
C ALA A 325 -12.41 -2.30 21.50
N SER A 326 -12.93 -1.11 21.82
CA SER A 326 -14.09 -0.51 21.13
C SER A 326 -13.82 -0.28 19.64
N ARG A 327 -12.60 0.11 19.27
CA ARG A 327 -12.19 0.26 17.87
C ARG A 327 -12.16 -1.08 17.15
N SER A 328 -11.58 -2.10 17.79
CA SER A 328 -11.50 -3.45 17.25
C SER A 328 -12.88 -4.06 17.04
N THR A 329 -13.79 -3.90 18.00
CA THR A 329 -15.19 -4.38 17.87
C THR A 329 -15.93 -3.64 16.76
N LEU A 330 -15.80 -2.32 16.66
CA LEU A 330 -16.36 -1.53 15.56
C LEU A 330 -15.86 -2.04 14.20
N HIS A 331 -14.54 -2.18 14.04
CA HIS A 331 -13.97 -2.66 12.80
C HIS A 331 -14.35 -4.12 12.49
N ALA A 332 -14.52 -4.96 13.52
CA ALA A 332 -15.03 -6.33 13.35
C ALA A 332 -16.47 -6.35 12.84
N ALA A 333 -17.33 -5.50 13.40
CA ALA A 333 -18.71 -5.32 12.94
C ALA A 333 -18.76 -4.80 11.50
N GLU A 334 -17.93 -3.80 11.14
CA GLU A 334 -17.83 -3.31 9.77
C GLU A 334 -17.35 -4.40 8.79
N ARG A 335 -16.38 -5.24 9.19
CA ARG A 335 -15.93 -6.38 8.38
C ARG A 335 -17.03 -7.43 8.20
N ALA A 336 -17.84 -7.67 9.23
CA ALA A 336 -18.98 -8.57 9.15
C ALA A 336 -20.06 -8.01 8.20
N ALA A 337 -20.45 -6.75 8.37
CA ALA A 337 -21.43 -6.09 7.50
C ALA A 337 -20.97 -6.03 6.03
N TYR A 338 -19.69 -5.77 5.78
CA TYR A 338 -19.14 -5.79 4.43
C TYR A 338 -19.18 -7.18 3.80
N ARG A 339 -18.88 -8.24 4.58
CA ARG A 339 -18.99 -9.63 4.11
C ARG A 339 -20.43 -9.99 3.77
N GLU A 340 -21.37 -9.64 4.64
CA GLU A 340 -22.79 -9.89 4.40
C GLU A 340 -23.30 -9.14 3.16
N ALA A 341 -22.89 -7.89 2.97
CA ALA A 341 -23.21 -7.14 1.75
C ALA A 341 -22.64 -7.79 0.49
N LEU A 342 -21.43 -8.35 0.57
CA LEU A 342 -20.82 -9.09 -0.54
C LEU A 342 -21.58 -10.38 -0.84
N GLU A 343 -22.01 -11.11 0.20
CA GLU A 343 -22.84 -12.31 0.08
C GLU A 343 -24.20 -11.98 -0.55
N ARG A 344 -24.89 -10.93 -0.08
CA ARG A 344 -26.14 -10.44 -0.69
C ARG A 344 -25.96 -10.06 -2.16
N LEU A 345 -24.86 -9.40 -2.51
CA LEU A 345 -24.54 -9.08 -3.90
C LEU A 345 -24.31 -10.36 -4.75
N LEU A 346 -23.77 -11.43 -4.16
CA LEU A 346 -23.63 -12.73 -4.84
C LEU A 346 -24.98 -13.45 -4.99
N GLU A 347 -25.85 -13.38 -3.98
CA GLU A 347 -27.22 -13.93 -4.02
C GLU A 347 -28.09 -13.23 -5.08
N HIS A 348 -28.01 -11.90 -5.18
CA HIS A 348 -28.70 -11.15 -6.24
C HIS A 348 -28.15 -11.44 -7.65
N ARG A 349 -26.90 -11.93 -7.75
CA ARG A 349 -26.24 -12.29 -9.01
C ARG A 349 -26.52 -13.72 -9.49
N SER A 350 -27.38 -14.49 -8.82
CA SER A 350 -27.54 -15.93 -9.08
C SER A 350 -28.97 -16.45 -9.32
N ARG A 351 -29.99 -15.60 -9.47
CA ARG A 351 -31.31 -16.08 -9.92
C ARG A 351 -31.44 -16.02 -11.44
N ALA A 352 -31.37 -17.18 -12.08
CA ALA A 352 -31.79 -17.36 -13.47
C ALA A 352 -33.22 -16.81 -13.64
N LEU A 353 -33.41 -15.93 -14.62
CA LEU A 353 -34.72 -15.39 -14.98
C LEU A 353 -35.37 -16.34 -16.00
N VAL A 354 -36.59 -16.79 -15.74
CA VAL A 354 -37.38 -17.47 -16.77
C VAL A 354 -38.13 -16.40 -17.55
N VAL A 355 -37.78 -16.24 -18.84
CA VAL A 355 -38.46 -15.31 -19.76
C VAL A 355 -39.24 -16.13 -20.77
N VAL A 356 -40.49 -15.78 -21.03
CA VAL A 356 -41.28 -16.42 -22.09
C VAL A 356 -41.07 -15.63 -23.38
N ARG A 357 -40.57 -16.29 -24.43
CA ARG A 357 -40.41 -15.72 -25.77
C ARG A 357 -41.07 -16.65 -26.78
N ASP A 358 -41.96 -16.10 -27.60
CA ASP A 358 -42.67 -16.83 -28.66
C ASP A 358 -43.39 -18.11 -28.16
N GLY A 359 -43.97 -18.06 -26.96
CA GLY A 359 -44.70 -19.19 -26.35
C GLY A 359 -43.82 -20.25 -25.67
N HIS A 360 -42.50 -20.11 -25.71
CA HIS A 360 -41.56 -21.03 -25.07
C HIS A 360 -40.95 -20.43 -23.80
N GLN A 361 -40.89 -21.23 -22.72
CA GLN A 361 -40.17 -20.86 -21.50
C GLN A 361 -38.67 -20.99 -21.74
N VAL A 362 -37.95 -19.87 -21.67
CA VAL A 362 -36.48 -19.84 -21.79
C VAL A 362 -35.89 -19.56 -20.42
N LEU A 363 -35.10 -20.52 -19.90
CA LEU A 363 -34.33 -20.35 -18.68
C LEU A 363 -33.08 -19.53 -19.02
N VAL A 364 -33.04 -18.27 -18.62
CA VAL A 364 -31.89 -17.38 -18.80
C VAL A 364 -31.05 -17.50 -17.53
N PRO A 365 -29.89 -18.21 -17.54
CA PRO A 365 -29.00 -18.21 -16.39
C PRO A 365 -28.65 -16.77 -16.04
N ALA A 366 -28.47 -16.45 -14.77
CA ALA A 366 -27.89 -15.16 -14.39
C ALA A 366 -26.46 -15.11 -14.96
N LEU A 367 -26.34 -14.62 -16.19
CA LEU A 367 -25.07 -14.46 -16.88
C LEU A 367 -24.25 -13.48 -16.06
N ARG A 368 -23.19 -13.98 -15.43
CA ARG A 368 -22.04 -13.15 -15.13
C ARG A 368 -21.56 -12.55 -16.46
N PRO A 369 -21.21 -11.26 -16.51
CA PRO A 369 -20.57 -10.68 -17.69
C PRO A 369 -19.35 -11.50 -18.15
N ASP A 370 -18.72 -12.25 -17.26
CA ASP A 370 -17.43 -12.90 -17.43
C ASP A 370 -17.46 -14.38 -17.90
N GLU A 371 -18.60 -15.06 -18.02
CA GLU A 371 -18.61 -16.49 -18.37
C GLU A 371 -19.75 -16.91 -19.31
N VAL A 372 -19.47 -16.88 -20.63
CA VAL A 372 -20.25 -17.69 -21.61
C VAL A 372 -19.87 -19.16 -21.44
N PRO A 373 -20.82 -20.09 -21.19
CA PRO A 373 -20.52 -21.52 -21.10
C PRO A 373 -19.76 -22.03 -22.32
N THR A 374 -18.75 -22.88 -22.11
CA THR A 374 -17.93 -23.47 -23.18
C THR A 374 -18.72 -24.10 -24.34
N PRO A 375 -19.86 -24.81 -24.12
CA PRO A 375 -20.64 -25.38 -25.22
C PRO A 375 -21.32 -24.32 -26.12
N TRP A 376 -21.42 -23.08 -25.67
CA TRP A 376 -22.04 -21.98 -26.42
C TRP A 376 -21.01 -21.16 -27.20
N ARG A 377 -19.73 -21.57 -27.15
CA ARG A 377 -18.63 -20.90 -27.85
C ARG A 377 -18.37 -21.60 -29.18
N GLY A 378 -18.67 -20.93 -30.27
CA GLY A 378 -18.27 -21.31 -31.61
C GLY A 378 -16.85 -20.82 -31.95
N PRO A 379 -16.27 -21.34 -33.05
CA PRO A 379 -14.96 -20.90 -33.53
C PRO A 379 -14.93 -19.37 -33.77
N GLY A 380 -13.81 -18.73 -33.46
CA GLY A 380 -13.63 -17.29 -33.67
C GLY A 380 -14.44 -16.38 -32.73
N GLY A 381 -14.86 -16.87 -31.56
CA GLY A 381 -15.67 -16.10 -30.61
C GLY A 381 -17.12 -15.94 -31.05
N LEU A 382 -17.61 -16.79 -31.97
CA LEU A 382 -19.01 -16.87 -32.33
C LEU A 382 -19.83 -17.45 -31.18
N VAL A 383 -21.10 -17.06 -31.07
CA VAL A 383 -22.00 -17.61 -30.06
C VAL A 383 -22.88 -18.67 -30.71
N ILE A 384 -22.92 -19.87 -30.15
CA ILE A 384 -23.83 -20.94 -30.54
C ILE A 384 -25.11 -20.75 -29.73
N ASN A 385 -26.23 -20.56 -30.41
CA ASN A 385 -27.53 -20.45 -29.79
C ASN A 385 -27.90 -21.81 -29.16
N PRO A 386 -28.11 -21.87 -27.83
CA PRO A 386 -28.35 -23.14 -27.14
C PRO A 386 -29.69 -23.80 -27.48
N ALA A 387 -30.68 -23.03 -27.97
CA ALA A 387 -31.99 -23.56 -28.32
C ALA A 387 -32.01 -24.18 -29.74
N THR A 388 -31.17 -23.69 -30.64
CA THR A 388 -31.16 -24.12 -32.05
C THR A 388 -29.90 -24.86 -32.47
N GLY A 389 -28.85 -24.83 -31.66
CA GLY A 389 -27.53 -25.38 -31.98
C GLY A 389 -26.80 -24.64 -33.10
N ARG A 390 -27.34 -23.51 -33.59
CA ARG A 390 -26.80 -22.75 -34.72
C ARG A 390 -26.02 -21.54 -34.25
N ILE A 391 -25.07 -21.09 -35.06
CA ILE A 391 -24.32 -19.85 -34.81
C ILE A 391 -25.27 -18.66 -34.89
N ASP A 392 -25.26 -17.81 -33.87
CA ASP A 392 -25.93 -16.52 -33.87
C ASP A 392 -24.96 -15.44 -34.38
N PRO A 393 -25.19 -14.86 -35.56
CA PRO A 393 -24.26 -13.92 -36.17
C PRO A 393 -24.21 -12.58 -35.43
N ALA A 394 -25.27 -12.23 -34.68
CA ALA A 394 -25.38 -10.94 -33.98
C ALA A 394 -24.55 -10.90 -32.69
N TRP A 395 -24.12 -12.04 -32.18
CA TRP A 395 -23.40 -12.11 -30.90
C TRP A 395 -21.95 -12.59 -31.06
N ARG A 396 -21.06 -12.03 -30.25
CA ARG A 396 -19.66 -12.45 -30.12
C ARG A 396 -19.26 -12.60 -28.65
N VAL A 397 -18.36 -13.53 -28.38
CA VAL A 397 -17.67 -13.67 -27.10
C VAL A 397 -16.33 -12.93 -27.22
N ALA A 398 -16.18 -11.87 -26.44
CA ALA A 398 -14.96 -11.10 -26.32
C ALA A 398 -13.84 -11.93 -25.69
N SER A 399 -12.60 -11.46 -25.85
CA SER A 399 -11.41 -12.13 -25.29
C SER A 399 -11.39 -12.18 -23.75
N ASP A 400 -12.21 -11.39 -23.08
CA ASP A 400 -12.43 -11.40 -21.63
C ASP A 400 -13.68 -12.18 -21.19
N GLY A 401 -14.30 -12.94 -22.12
CA GLY A 401 -15.45 -13.80 -21.84
C GLY A 401 -16.82 -13.15 -21.99
N ARG A 402 -16.88 -11.84 -22.30
CA ARG A 402 -18.13 -11.06 -22.39
C ARG A 402 -18.88 -11.25 -23.70
N LEU A 403 -20.21 -11.21 -23.63
CA LEU A 403 -21.07 -11.16 -24.83
C LEU A 403 -21.12 -9.74 -25.38
N ILE A 404 -20.80 -9.59 -26.66
CA ILE A 404 -20.93 -8.36 -27.44
C ILE A 404 -22.05 -8.59 -28.46
N LEU A 405 -23.06 -7.70 -28.45
CA LEU A 405 -24.04 -7.60 -29.52
C LEU A 405 -23.47 -6.71 -30.62
N ILE A 406 -23.35 -7.24 -31.83
CA ILE A 406 -22.97 -6.49 -33.02
C ILE A 406 -24.25 -6.06 -33.72
N THR A 407 -24.55 -4.77 -33.69
CA THR A 407 -25.69 -4.22 -34.44
C THR A 407 -25.26 -3.82 -35.86
N PRO A 408 -26.16 -3.85 -36.87
CA PRO A 408 -25.82 -3.44 -38.24
C PRO A 408 -25.39 -1.97 -38.38
N ALA A 409 -25.60 -1.13 -37.36
CA ALA A 409 -25.20 0.27 -37.32
C ALA A 409 -23.81 0.50 -36.70
N ASP A 410 -23.21 -0.53 -36.08
CA ASP A 410 -21.88 -0.43 -35.45
C ASP A 410 -20.78 -0.65 -36.49
N GLN A 411 -20.37 0.43 -37.16
CA GLN A 411 -19.17 0.46 -38.00
C GLN A 411 -17.86 0.62 -37.19
N ARG A 412 -17.95 0.57 -35.86
CA ARG A 412 -16.81 0.85 -34.98
C ARG A 412 -15.84 -0.32 -34.94
N SER A 413 -14.55 -0.02 -34.99
CA SER A 413 -13.51 -1.02 -34.83
C SER A 413 -13.49 -1.58 -33.39
N TYR A 414 -12.92 -2.77 -33.19
CA TYR A 414 -12.80 -3.38 -31.86
C TYR A 414 -12.10 -2.45 -30.84
N ASP A 415 -11.09 -1.70 -31.30
CA ASP A 415 -10.35 -0.76 -30.47
C ASP A 415 -11.20 0.45 -30.06
N GLU A 416 -12.12 0.89 -30.92
CA GLU A 416 -13.09 1.95 -30.62
C GLU A 416 -14.15 1.50 -29.61
N LEU A 417 -14.60 0.24 -29.69
CA LEU A 417 -15.50 -0.35 -28.70
C LEU A 417 -14.82 -0.51 -27.33
N ALA A 418 -13.54 -0.92 -27.32
CA ALA A 418 -12.75 -1.02 -26.09
C ALA A 418 -12.46 0.36 -25.47
N ALA A 419 -12.22 1.38 -26.29
CA ALA A 419 -12.01 2.76 -25.84
C ALA A 419 -13.29 3.37 -25.24
N ALA A 420 -14.44 3.21 -25.92
CA ALA A 420 -15.74 3.69 -25.42
C ALA A 420 -16.12 3.04 -24.08
N HIS A 421 -15.84 1.74 -23.92
CA HIS A 421 -16.03 1.07 -22.64
C HIS A 421 -15.10 1.58 -21.54
N ALA A 422 -13.83 1.84 -21.84
CA ALA A 422 -12.86 2.39 -20.87
C ALA A 422 -13.19 3.84 -20.46
N GLU A 423 -13.91 4.58 -21.29
CA GLU A 423 -14.42 5.92 -21.00
C GLU A 423 -15.67 5.87 -20.13
N ALA A 424 -16.65 5.02 -20.48
CA ALA A 424 -17.84 4.78 -19.67
C ALA A 424 -17.51 4.24 -18.26
N LEU A 425 -16.49 3.38 -18.14
CA LEU A 425 -16.03 2.88 -16.84
C LEU A 425 -15.43 4.00 -15.97
N ARG A 426 -14.72 4.95 -16.58
CA ARG A 426 -14.13 6.11 -15.90
C ARG A 426 -15.19 7.12 -15.46
N GLU A 427 -16.20 7.35 -16.28
CA GLU A 427 -17.36 8.18 -15.89
C GLU A 427 -18.11 7.55 -14.72
N TRP A 428 -18.35 6.24 -14.75
CA TRP A 428 -19.04 5.54 -13.67
C TRP A 428 -18.25 5.52 -12.35
N GLU A 429 -16.92 5.32 -12.40
CA GLU A 429 -16.03 5.41 -11.23
C GLU A 429 -15.85 6.84 -10.70
N SER A 430 -16.21 7.87 -11.48
CA SER A 430 -16.15 9.27 -11.03
C SER A 430 -17.40 9.73 -10.27
N VAL A 431 -18.50 8.98 -10.38
CA VAL A 431 -19.80 9.28 -9.76
C VAL A 431 -20.04 8.43 -8.50
N ALA A 432 -19.17 7.45 -8.21
CA ALA A 432 -19.19 6.57 -7.03
C ALA A 432 -18.04 6.91 -6.06
#